data_AF-A0A329RS24-F1
#
_entry.id   AF-A0A329RS24-F1
#
_cell.length_a   1.000
_cell.length_b   1.000
_cell.length_c   1.000
_cell.angle_alpha   90.00
_cell.angle_beta   90.00
_cell.angle_gamma   90.00
#
_symmetry.space_group_name_H-M   'P 1'
#
loop_
_entity.id
_entity.type
_entity.pdbx_description
1 polymer ?
#
loop_
_entity_poly.entity_id
_entity_poly.type
_entity_poly.pdbx_seq_one_letter_code
_entity_poly.pdbx_strand_id
1 'polypeptide(L)'
;MAIAFSSSPYVIVQKYNTGKACADAELSGITTYLADGKCHKTDTATSYRVTRSADNSASIKTYTDAVCTNGGVVTTVSTADGTSNACVLDAKVYGACTTPLYLTSTVNYDTTANTCSSGVPSLVSTAVANVDTRPLFVRS
;
A
#
# COMPACT_ATOMS: atom_id res chain seq x y z
N MET A 1 13.94 15.94 -3.72
CA MET A 1 13.19 14.67 -3.49
C MET A 1 12.13 14.38 -4.57
N ALA A 2 11.28 15.34 -4.96
CA ALA A 2 10.18 15.10 -5.92
C ALA A 2 10.60 14.58 -7.32
N ILE A 3 11.83 14.89 -7.76
CA ILE A 3 12.32 14.51 -9.10
C ILE A 3 12.65 13.01 -9.22
N ALA A 4 12.88 12.31 -8.11
CA ALA A 4 13.30 10.90 -8.11
C ALA A 4 12.14 9.93 -8.41
N PHE A 5 10.89 10.35 -8.18
CA PHE A 5 9.70 9.50 -8.31
C PHE A 5 8.85 9.86 -9.53
N SER A 6 9.17 10.94 -10.23
CA SER A 6 8.39 11.46 -11.37
C SER A 6 6.90 11.57 -11.01
N SER A 7 6.01 10.97 -11.80
CA SER A 7 4.56 10.89 -11.55
C SER A 7 4.14 9.73 -10.64
N SER A 8 5.09 8.96 -10.10
CA SER A 8 4.77 7.81 -9.25
C SER A 8 4.43 8.26 -7.82
N PRO A 9 3.40 7.67 -7.20
CA PRO A 9 3.06 7.96 -5.81
C PRO A 9 4.18 7.56 -4.85
N TYR A 10 4.43 8.39 -3.85
CA TYR A 10 5.45 8.15 -2.84
C TYR A 10 5.05 8.68 -1.47
N VAL A 11 5.67 8.11 -0.43
CA VAL A 11 5.56 8.55 0.97
C VAL A 11 6.96 8.73 1.55
N ILE A 12 7.22 9.87 2.16
CA ILE A 12 8.45 10.20 2.87
C ILE A 12 8.15 10.18 4.36
N VAL A 13 8.98 9.47 5.12
CA VAL A 13 8.96 9.43 6.58
C VAL A 13 10.27 10.02 7.08
N GLN A 14 10.17 11.12 7.82
CA GLN A 14 11.27 11.69 8.58
C GLN A 14 11.16 11.20 10.01
N LYS A 15 12.21 10.57 10.54
CA LYS A 15 12.30 10.10 11.92
C LYS A 15 13.28 10.96 12.69
N TYR A 16 12.86 11.36 13.88
CA TYR A 16 13.67 12.12 14.81
C TYR A 16 14.01 11.27 16.04
N ASN A 17 15.04 11.66 16.78
CA ASN A 17 15.40 11.00 18.02
C ASN A 17 14.22 11.03 19.00
N THR A 18 14.07 9.96 19.79
CA THR A 18 12.93 9.81 20.69
C THR A 18 12.82 10.95 21.71
N GLY A 19 11.62 11.50 21.87
CA GLY A 19 11.30 12.58 22.79
C GLY A 19 11.74 13.97 22.31
N LYS A 20 12.06 14.13 21.03
CA LYS A 20 12.59 15.39 20.47
C LYS A 20 11.58 16.21 19.68
N ALA A 21 10.32 15.76 19.59
CA ALA A 21 9.20 16.47 18.99
C ALA A 21 9.54 17.06 17.60
N CYS A 22 10.27 16.28 16.81
CA CYS A 22 10.71 16.67 15.46
C CYS A 22 11.55 17.95 15.39
N ALA A 23 12.36 18.22 16.41
CA ALA A 23 13.39 19.26 16.35
C ALA A 23 14.37 18.99 15.21
N ASP A 24 14.63 19.98 14.35
CA ASP A 24 15.41 19.78 13.12
C ASP A 24 16.83 19.25 13.36
N ALA A 25 17.45 19.64 14.49
CA ALA A 25 18.77 19.16 14.90
C ALA A 25 18.79 17.68 15.35
N GLU A 26 17.63 17.07 15.53
CA GLU A 26 17.45 15.72 16.08
C GLU A 26 16.96 14.74 15.00
N LEU A 27 17.07 15.11 13.73
CA LEU A 27 16.73 14.24 12.61
C LEU A 27 17.65 13.02 12.58
N SER A 28 17.09 11.85 12.80
CA SER A 28 17.82 10.57 12.81
C SER A 28 17.85 9.88 11.45
N GLY A 29 16.85 10.15 10.60
CA GLY A 29 16.78 9.51 9.29
C GLY A 29 15.60 9.97 8.44
N ILE A 30 15.74 9.79 7.13
CA ILE A 30 14.68 10.00 6.15
C ILE A 30 14.56 8.74 5.31
N THR A 31 13.35 8.17 5.24
CA THR A 31 13.05 7.04 4.37
C THR A 31 11.99 7.45 3.37
N THR A 32 12.17 7.11 2.09
CA THR A 32 11.17 7.34 1.06
C THR A 32 10.72 6.01 0.48
N TYR A 33 9.41 5.81 0.37
CA TYR A 33 8.79 4.61 -0.14
C TYR A 33 8.05 4.90 -1.43
N LEU A 34 8.16 3.99 -2.42
CA LEU A 34 7.27 3.99 -3.56
C LEU A 34 5.90 3.47 -3.11
N ALA A 35 4.86 4.26 -3.34
CA ALA A 35 3.50 3.98 -2.89
C ALA A 35 2.63 3.47 -4.04
N ASP A 36 3.14 2.53 -4.84
CA ASP A 36 2.43 1.97 -6.00
C ASP A 36 1.63 0.70 -5.67
N GLY A 37 1.55 0.32 -4.39
CA GLY A 37 0.88 -0.89 -3.92
C GLY A 37 1.63 -2.19 -4.21
N LYS A 38 2.79 -2.15 -4.89
CA LYS A 38 3.61 -3.33 -5.20
C LYS A 38 4.57 -3.67 -4.06
N CYS A 39 5.09 -4.88 -4.10
CA CYS A 39 6.11 -5.37 -3.20
C CYS A 39 7.48 -4.87 -3.65
N HIS A 40 8.16 -4.16 -2.76
CA HIS A 40 9.52 -3.68 -2.97
C HIS A 40 10.44 -4.32 -1.97
N LYS A 41 11.49 -4.99 -2.44
CA LYS A 41 12.53 -5.54 -1.57
C LYS A 41 13.35 -4.39 -0.98
N THR A 42 13.60 -4.45 0.31
CA THR A 42 14.58 -3.60 1.00
C THR A 42 15.93 -4.28 1.09
N ASP A 43 15.94 -5.61 1.24
CA ASP A 43 17.14 -6.44 1.18
C ASP A 43 16.77 -7.89 0.74
N THR A 44 17.62 -8.86 1.07
CA THR A 44 17.41 -10.28 0.74
C THR A 44 16.36 -10.99 1.61
N ALA A 45 15.97 -10.41 2.74
CA ALA A 45 15.10 -10.96 3.76
C ALA A 45 13.94 -10.04 4.17
N THR A 46 13.87 -8.81 3.66
CA THR A 46 12.83 -7.84 4.03
C THR A 46 12.26 -7.13 2.81
N SER A 47 11.01 -6.69 2.93
CA SER A 47 10.31 -5.96 1.88
C SER A 47 9.26 -5.03 2.46
N TYR A 48 8.67 -4.20 1.60
CA TYR A 48 7.57 -3.32 1.96
C TYR A 48 6.52 -3.22 0.86
N ARG A 49 5.33 -2.75 1.26
CA ARG A 49 4.28 -2.23 0.39
C ARG A 49 3.77 -0.93 0.96
N VAL A 50 3.61 0.07 0.11
CA VAL A 50 3.00 1.33 0.52
C VAL A 50 1.85 1.69 -0.41
N THR A 51 0.78 2.23 0.17
CA THR A 51 -0.29 2.89 -0.56
C THR A 51 -0.51 4.29 -0.02
N ARG A 52 -0.92 5.21 -0.89
CA ARG A 52 -1.30 6.58 -0.57
C ARG A 52 -2.61 6.90 -1.25
N SER A 53 -3.56 7.36 -0.47
CA SER A 53 -4.91 7.71 -0.90
C SER A 53 -5.00 9.18 -1.35
N ALA A 54 -6.06 9.51 -2.08
CA ALA A 54 -6.32 10.87 -2.55
C ALA A 54 -6.64 11.85 -1.40
N ASP A 55 -7.08 11.34 -0.25
CA ASP A 55 -7.32 12.10 0.99
C ASP A 55 -6.04 12.34 1.82
N ASN A 56 -4.87 12.04 1.24
CA ASN A 56 -3.54 12.10 1.84
C ASN A 56 -3.28 11.08 2.97
N SER A 57 -4.20 10.17 3.26
CA SER A 57 -3.89 9.02 4.12
C SER A 57 -2.93 8.06 3.42
N ALA A 58 -2.19 7.27 4.20
CA ALA A 58 -1.28 6.27 3.66
C ALA A 58 -1.16 5.05 4.57
N SER A 59 -0.77 3.93 3.98
CA SER A 59 -0.45 2.69 4.71
C SER A 59 0.93 2.23 4.29
N ILE A 60 1.83 2.10 5.27
CA ILE A 60 3.17 1.56 5.09
C ILE A 60 3.21 0.20 5.76
N LYS A 61 3.36 -0.86 4.97
CA LYS A 61 3.45 -2.22 5.48
C LYS A 61 4.84 -2.80 5.22
N THR A 62 5.58 -3.12 6.28
CA THR A 62 6.91 -3.73 6.19
C THR A 62 6.85 -5.20 6.57
N TYR A 63 7.63 -6.04 5.90
CA TYR A 63 7.60 -7.49 6.02
C TYR A 63 8.97 -8.03 6.41
N THR A 64 8.97 -9.20 7.05
CA THR A 64 10.17 -9.93 7.47
C THR A 64 10.58 -11.01 6.45
N ASP A 65 10.10 -10.87 5.21
CA ASP A 65 10.49 -11.67 4.06
C ASP A 65 10.65 -10.76 2.83
N ALA A 66 11.29 -11.25 1.77
CA ALA A 66 11.55 -10.46 0.56
C ALA A 66 10.39 -10.48 -0.46
N VAL A 67 9.26 -11.11 -0.16
CA VAL A 67 8.13 -11.32 -1.08
C VAL A 67 6.79 -10.82 -0.53
N CYS A 68 6.81 -10.04 0.54
CA CYS A 68 5.65 -9.40 1.16
C CYS A 68 4.53 -10.37 1.58
N THR A 69 4.89 -11.48 2.23
CA THR A 69 3.93 -12.53 2.61
C THR A 69 3.79 -12.70 4.14
N ASN A 70 4.88 -12.57 4.89
CA ASN A 70 5.01 -12.89 6.30
C ASN A 70 5.42 -11.69 7.17
N GLY A 71 5.01 -11.71 8.44
CA GLY A 71 5.51 -10.76 9.46
C GLY A 71 5.17 -9.28 9.18
N GLY A 72 4.07 -9.02 8.47
CA GLY A 72 3.70 -7.67 8.04
C GLY A 72 3.29 -6.75 9.18
N VAL A 73 4.10 -5.73 9.49
CA VAL A 73 3.73 -4.63 10.42
C VAL A 73 3.16 -3.47 9.61
N VAL A 74 2.01 -2.93 10.03
CA VAL A 74 1.34 -1.81 9.37
C VAL A 74 1.50 -0.53 10.18
N THR A 75 2.04 0.49 9.53
CA THR A 75 2.03 1.88 10.01
C THR A 75 1.02 2.66 9.18
N THR A 76 -0.02 3.17 9.85
CA THR A 76 -1.04 4.00 9.21
C THR A 76 -0.73 5.47 9.38
N VAL A 77 -0.91 6.24 8.31
CA VAL A 77 -0.84 7.70 8.29
C VAL A 77 -2.25 8.20 8.14
N SER A 78 -2.75 8.96 9.12
CA SER A 78 -4.08 9.54 9.03
C SER A 78 -4.13 10.65 7.97
N THR A 79 -5.33 11.02 7.54
CA THR A 79 -5.53 12.15 6.62
C THR A 79 -5.02 13.46 7.21
N ALA A 80 -5.20 13.65 8.53
CA ALA A 80 -4.71 14.83 9.25
C ALA A 80 -3.18 14.88 9.23
N ASP A 81 -2.51 13.77 9.53
CA ASP A 81 -1.05 13.71 9.58
C ASP A 81 -0.44 13.90 8.18
N GLY A 82 -1.00 13.23 7.16
CA GLY A 82 -0.52 13.33 5.78
C GLY A 82 -0.83 14.65 5.08
N THR A 83 -1.72 15.48 5.65
CA THR A 83 -2.06 16.83 5.14
C THR A 83 -1.28 17.91 5.88
N SER A 84 -1.23 17.84 7.20
CA SER A 84 -0.57 18.85 8.03
C SER A 84 0.95 18.67 8.11
N ASN A 85 1.44 17.47 7.79
CA ASN A 85 2.82 17.05 7.99
C ASN A 85 3.28 17.31 9.44
N ALA A 86 2.33 17.21 10.38
CA ALA A 86 2.56 17.48 11.79
C ALA A 86 3.55 16.47 12.38
N CYS A 87 4.24 16.89 13.44
CA CYS A 87 5.06 15.99 14.22
C CYS A 87 4.17 15.09 15.09
N VAL A 88 4.23 13.79 14.84
CA VAL A 88 3.53 12.78 15.65
C VAL A 88 4.55 11.76 16.12
N LEU A 89 4.73 11.64 17.43
CA LEU A 89 5.65 10.69 18.06
C LEU A 89 7.06 10.71 17.41
N ASP A 90 7.63 11.91 17.27
CA ASP A 90 8.96 12.12 16.67
C ASP A 90 9.07 11.71 15.19
N ALA A 91 7.95 11.67 14.47
CA ALA A 91 7.93 11.45 13.03
C ALA A 91 7.11 12.50 12.29
N LYS A 92 7.55 12.84 11.08
CA LYS A 92 6.76 13.58 10.09
C LYS A 92 6.57 12.71 8.85
N VAL A 93 5.36 12.69 8.32
CA VAL A 93 5.03 11.92 7.12
C VAL A 93 4.36 12.81 6.10
N TYR A 94 4.81 12.72 4.86
CA TYR A 94 4.25 13.46 3.73
C TYR A 94 4.45 12.68 2.44
N GLY A 95 3.81 13.10 1.36
CA GLY A 95 3.90 12.39 0.08
C GLY A 95 3.16 13.12 -1.02
N ALA A 96 3.16 12.53 -2.21
CA ALA A 96 2.44 13.07 -3.36
C ALA A 96 1.86 11.95 -4.22
N CYS A 97 0.92 12.33 -5.09
CA CYS A 97 0.14 11.46 -5.97
C CYS A 97 -0.67 10.39 -5.20
N THR A 98 -1.39 9.56 -5.96
CA THR A 98 -2.32 8.57 -5.43
C THR A 98 -1.99 7.20 -6.01
N THR A 99 -2.02 6.16 -5.19
CA THR A 99 -1.86 4.78 -5.64
C THR A 99 -3.04 4.40 -6.55
N PRO A 100 -2.79 3.89 -7.77
CA PRO A 100 -3.84 3.32 -8.59
C PRO A 100 -4.51 2.15 -7.86
N LEU A 101 -5.84 2.14 -7.82
CA LEU A 101 -6.61 1.06 -7.20
C LEU A 101 -6.93 -0.01 -8.25
N TYR A 102 -6.57 -1.26 -7.94
CA TYR A 102 -6.90 -2.41 -8.78
C TYR A 102 -7.95 -3.25 -8.07
N LEU A 103 -9.00 -3.64 -8.79
CA LEU A 103 -10.05 -4.51 -8.27
C LEU A 103 -10.01 -5.84 -9.00
N THR A 104 -10.20 -6.93 -8.25
CA THR A 104 -10.43 -8.26 -8.82
C THR A 104 -11.86 -8.69 -8.50
N SER A 105 -12.57 -9.15 -9.52
CA SER A 105 -13.94 -9.66 -9.40
C SER A 105 -13.92 -11.16 -9.69
N THR A 106 -14.44 -11.96 -8.77
CA THR A 106 -14.68 -13.40 -8.96
C THR A 106 -16.16 -13.61 -9.24
N VAL A 107 -16.47 -14.32 -10.32
CA VAL A 107 -17.85 -14.67 -10.70
C VAL A 107 -18.04 -16.17 -10.54
N ASN A 108 -19.12 -16.57 -9.90
CA ASN A 108 -19.52 -17.95 -9.74
C ASN A 108 -20.84 -18.18 -10.47
N TYR A 109 -20.98 -19.35 -11.10
CA TYR A 109 -22.20 -19.79 -11.77
C TYR A 109 -22.69 -21.06 -11.10
N ASP A 110 -24.00 -21.16 -10.86
CA ASP A 110 -24.60 -22.40 -10.39
C ASP A 110 -24.70 -23.37 -11.58
N THR A 111 -23.95 -24.47 -11.52
CA THR A 111 -23.99 -25.50 -12.57
C THR A 111 -24.73 -26.70 -12.03
N THR A 112 -26.03 -26.77 -12.28
CA THR A 112 -26.75 -28.03 -12.18
C THR A 112 -26.32 -28.90 -13.35
N ALA A 113 -25.80 -30.11 -13.06
CA ALA A 113 -25.31 -31.04 -14.06
C ALA A 113 -26.33 -31.21 -15.21
N ASN A 114 -25.87 -30.98 -16.45
CA ASN A 114 -26.57 -31.21 -17.73
C ASN A 114 -27.45 -30.11 -18.37
N THR A 115 -27.42 -28.85 -17.94
CA THR A 115 -27.97 -27.76 -18.77
C THR A 115 -27.00 -26.58 -18.87
N CYS A 116 -26.81 -26.09 -20.11
CA CYS A 116 -26.02 -24.91 -20.42
C CYS A 116 -26.35 -23.77 -19.43
N SER A 117 -25.35 -23.32 -18.67
CA SER A 117 -25.52 -22.32 -17.60
C SER A 117 -26.23 -21.09 -18.14
N SER A 118 -27.29 -20.66 -17.47
CA SER A 118 -27.90 -19.36 -17.74
C SER A 118 -26.81 -18.28 -17.67
N GLY A 119 -26.82 -17.31 -18.58
CA GLY A 119 -25.75 -16.31 -18.70
C GLY A 119 -25.61 -15.36 -17.51
N VAL A 120 -26.35 -15.58 -16.41
CA VAL A 120 -26.35 -14.73 -15.22
C VAL A 120 -25.57 -15.42 -14.09
N PRO A 121 -24.50 -14.80 -13.55
CA PRO A 121 -23.73 -15.35 -12.44
C PRO A 121 -24.56 -15.41 -11.14
N SER A 122 -24.38 -16.47 -10.36
CA SER A 122 -25.06 -16.68 -9.07
C SER A 122 -24.43 -15.89 -7.92
N LEU A 123 -23.14 -15.55 -8.03
CA LEU A 123 -22.43 -14.69 -7.09
C LEU A 123 -21.33 -13.91 -7.79
N VAL A 124 -21.18 -12.64 -7.43
CA VAL A 124 -20.02 -11.81 -7.82
C VAL A 124 -19.39 -11.27 -6.55
N SER A 125 -18.11 -11.59 -6.32
CA SER A 125 -17.32 -11.09 -5.20
C SER A 125 -16.22 -10.17 -5.70
N THR A 126 -16.17 -8.93 -5.21
CA THR A 126 -15.15 -7.94 -5.56
C THR A 126 -14.23 -7.67 -4.38
N ALA A 127 -12.93 -7.59 -4.64
CA ALA A 127 -11.93 -7.26 -3.64
C ALA A 127 -10.85 -6.34 -4.22
N VAL A 128 -10.23 -5.54 -3.35
CA VAL A 128 -9.01 -4.80 -3.70
C VAL A 128 -7.89 -5.81 -3.97
N ALA A 129 -7.25 -5.67 -5.13
CA ALA A 129 -6.20 -6.57 -5.57
C ALA A 129 -4.82 -6.02 -5.19
N ASN A 130 -3.93 -6.92 -4.76
CA ASN A 130 -2.51 -6.59 -4.69
C ASN A 130 -1.94 -6.60 -6.12
N VAL A 131 -1.18 -5.57 -6.49
CA VAL A 131 -0.78 -5.31 -7.88
C VAL A 131 0.24 -6.34 -8.42
N ASP A 132 0.80 -7.18 -7.56
CA ASP A 132 1.79 -8.20 -7.93
C ASP A 132 1.15 -9.52 -8.36
N THR A 133 -0.12 -9.73 -8.02
CA THR A 133 -0.85 -10.88 -8.55
C THR A 133 -1.37 -10.51 -9.92
N ARG A 134 -0.87 -11.21 -10.96
CA ARG A 134 -1.50 -11.19 -12.29
C ARG A 134 -2.97 -11.54 -12.11
N PRO A 135 -3.93 -10.77 -12.67
CA PRO A 135 -5.35 -11.01 -12.45
C PRO A 135 -5.68 -12.45 -12.86
N LEU A 136 -6.04 -13.28 -11.89
CA LEU A 136 -6.52 -14.62 -12.15
C LEU A 136 -7.94 -14.49 -12.68
N PHE A 137 -8.10 -14.62 -14.00
CA PHE A 137 -9.39 -14.93 -14.58
C PHE A 137 -9.64 -16.43 -14.33
N VAL A 138 -10.21 -16.77 -13.17
CA VAL A 138 -10.64 -18.14 -12.90
C VAL A 138 -11.89 -18.40 -13.73
N ARG A 139 -11.73 -19.03 -14.90
CA ARG A 139 -12.84 -19.74 -15.54
C ARG A 139 -13.08 -20.99 -14.71
N SER A 140 -14.13 -20.98 -13.90
CA SER A 140 -14.74 -22.20 -13.36
C SER A 140 -15.73 -22.74 -14.38
#